data_AF-A0A3M2E8M0-F1
#
_entry.id   AF-A0A3M2E8M0-F1
#
_cell.length_a   1.000
_cell.length_b   1.000
_cell.length_c   1.000
_cell.angle_alpha   90.00
_cell.angle_beta   90.00
_cell.angle_gamma   90.00
#
_symmetry.space_group_name_H-M   'P 1'
#
loop_
_entity.id
_entity.type
_entity.pdbx_description
1 polymer ?
#
loop_
_entity_poly.entity_id
_entity_poly.type
_entity_poly.pdbx_seq_one_letter_code
_entity_poly.pdbx_strand_id
1 'polypeptide(L)' 'MRAWHRGTKEMDLILGGFVDRHAETLADGELDALEALMEEPDQDLYRWVSGAEAVPARHRPMVERIARDFGLSPDH' A
#
# COMPACT_ATOMS: atom_id res chain seq x y z
N MET A 1 -18.02 3.62 4.59
CA MET A 1 -16.91 3.40 5.53
C MET A 1 -16.79 1.91 5.82
N ARG A 2 -16.07 1.16 4.99
CA ARG A 2 -15.93 -0.31 5.10
C ARG A 2 -14.52 -0.76 4.71
N ALA A 3 -13.53 -0.39 5.48
CA ALA A 3 -12.20 -1.01 5.52
C ALA A 3 -11.43 -0.25 6.58
N TRP A 4 -10.93 -0.89 7.64
CA TRP A 4 -9.85 -0.45 8.56
C TRP A 4 -9.70 -1.43 9.74
N HIS A 5 -9.74 -2.74 9.44
CA HIS A 5 -9.25 -3.78 10.35
C HIS A 5 -8.33 -4.70 9.55
N ARG A 6 -7.24 -4.10 9.08
CA ARG A 6 -6.07 -4.78 8.56
C ARG A 6 -5.42 -5.53 9.75
N GLY A 7 -5.05 -6.79 9.57
CA GLY A 7 -4.72 -7.75 10.62
C GLY A 7 -3.40 -7.51 11.36
N THR A 8 -2.61 -6.51 10.97
CA THR A 8 -1.34 -6.16 11.63
C THR A 8 -1.20 -4.66 11.86
N LYS A 9 -0.68 -4.30 13.04
CA LYS A 9 -0.48 -2.91 13.46
C LYS A 9 0.46 -2.13 12.52
N GLU A 10 1.48 -2.79 11.98
CA GLU A 10 2.39 -2.17 11.00
C GLU A 10 1.66 -1.74 9.73
N MET A 11 0.81 -2.60 9.18
CA MET A 11 0.07 -2.28 7.95
C MET A 11 -0.96 -1.18 8.18
N ASP A 12 -1.56 -1.10 9.36
CA ASP A 12 -2.44 -0.01 9.75
C ASP A 12 -1.70 1.34 9.78
N LEU A 13 -0.48 1.38 10.31
CA LEU A 13 0.35 2.59 10.33
C LEU A 13 0.80 3.02 8.93
N ILE A 14 1.21 2.06 8.09
CA ILE A 14 1.68 2.33 6.73
C ILE A 14 0.52 2.77 5.84
N LEU A 15 -0.51 1.93 5.71
CA LEU A 15 -1.64 2.23 4.82
C LEU A 15 -2.50 3.36 5.38
N GLY A 16 -2.81 3.35 6.67
CA GLY A 16 -3.58 4.42 7.31
C GLY A 16 -2.87 5.77 7.16
N GLY A 17 -1.56 5.81 7.43
CA GLY A 17 -0.78 7.04 7.24
C GLY A 17 -0.66 7.49 5.79
N PHE A 18 -0.63 6.56 4.82
CA PHE A 18 -0.65 6.90 3.39
C PHE A 18 -2.01 7.46 2.97
N VAL A 19 -3.09 6.79 3.33
CA VAL A 19 -4.48 7.17 3.02
C VAL A 19 -4.80 8.54 3.61
N ASP A 20 -4.48 8.76 4.88
CA ASP A 20 -4.69 10.04 5.57
C ASP A 20 -3.99 11.21 4.84
N ARG A 21 -2.80 10.98 4.29
CA ARG A 21 -2.01 12.03 3.62
C ARG A 21 -2.34 12.21 2.15
N HIS A 22 -2.73 11.16 1.44
CA HIS A 22 -2.80 11.17 -0.02
C HIS A 22 -4.19 10.91 -0.58
N ALA A 23 -5.11 10.26 0.14
CA ALA A 23 -6.37 9.79 -0.44
C ALA A 23 -7.24 10.90 -1.05
N GLU A 24 -7.21 12.11 -0.49
CA GLU A 24 -7.94 13.26 -1.03
C GLU A 24 -7.34 13.83 -2.33
N THR A 25 -6.11 13.45 -2.66
CA THR A 25 -5.34 13.95 -3.81
C THR A 25 -5.08 12.89 -4.88
N LEU A 26 -5.46 11.64 -4.63
CA LEU A 26 -5.34 10.56 -5.60
C LEU A 26 -6.33 10.79 -6.76
N ALA A 27 -5.86 10.61 -7.99
CA ALA A 27 -6.75 10.57 -9.16
C ALA A 27 -7.58 9.27 -9.17
N ASP A 28 -8.70 9.25 -9.89
CA ASP A 28 -9.59 8.08 -10.00
C ASP A 28 -8.85 6.75 -10.26
N GLY A 29 -7.91 6.73 -11.22
CA GLY A 29 -7.15 5.52 -11.54
C GLY A 29 -6.19 5.08 -10.42
N GLU A 30 -5.76 5.99 -9.56
CA GLU A 30 -4.95 5.66 -8.39
C GLU A 30 -5.79 5.20 -7.22
N LEU A 31 -7.01 5.72 -7.10
CA LEU A 31 -7.98 5.25 -6.12
C LEU A 31 -8.34 3.78 -6.39
N ASP A 32 -8.60 3.43 -7.65
CA ASP A 32 -8.85 2.04 -8.07
C ASP A 32 -7.65 1.13 -7.78
N ALA A 33 -6.42 1.60 -8.05
CA ALA A 33 -5.21 0.86 -7.72
C ALA A 33 -5.03 0.65 -6.20
N LEU A 34 -5.39 1.65 -5.39
CA LEU A 34 -5.36 1.56 -3.93
C LEU A 34 -6.44 0.61 -3.42
N GLU A 35 -7.64 0.65 -3.99
CA GLU A 35 -8.73 -0.28 -3.66
C GLU A 35 -8.34 -1.73 -3.99
N ALA A 36 -7.79 -1.99 -5.18
CA ALA A 36 -7.29 -3.30 -5.56
C ALA A 36 -6.15 -3.77 -4.63
N LEU A 37 -5.26 -2.87 -4.21
CA LEU A 37 -4.23 -3.18 -3.22
C LEU A 37 -4.85 -3.51 -1.85
N MET A 38 -5.94 -2.82 -1.50
CA MET A 38 -6.69 -3.04 -0.26
C MET A 38 -7.46 -4.37 -0.24
N GLU A 39 -7.55 -5.10 -1.34
CA GLU A 39 -8.10 -6.47 -1.38
C GLU A 39 -7.04 -7.53 -1.03
N GLU A 40 -5.76 -7.20 -1.15
CA GLU A 40 -4.67 -8.16 -0.92
C GLU A 40 -4.38 -8.38 0.58
N PRO A 41 -3.88 -9.56 1.00
CA PRO A 41 -3.57 -9.84 2.39
C PRO A 41 -2.45 -8.95 2.96
N ASP A 42 -2.57 -8.59 4.23
CA ASP A 42 -1.59 -7.74 4.94
C ASP A 42 -0.16 -8.25 4.88
N GLN A 43 0.00 -9.56 4.99
CA GLN A 43 1.31 -10.20 4.97
C GLN A 43 2.00 -10.00 3.62
N ASP A 44 1.25 -10.07 2.53
CA ASP A 44 1.79 -9.92 1.18
C ASP A 44 2.10 -8.45 0.90
N LEU A 45 1.20 -7.54 1.30
CA LEU A 45 1.46 -6.10 1.24
C LEU A 45 2.73 -5.72 1.99
N TYR A 46 2.92 -6.22 3.21
CA TYR A 46 4.11 -5.94 4.00
C TYR A 46 5.37 -6.46 3.30
N ARG A 47 5.32 -7.67 2.73
CA ARG A 47 6.45 -8.24 1.97
C ARG A 47 6.81 -7.41 0.74
N TRP A 48 5.82 -6.91 0.02
CA TRP A 48 6.05 -6.07 -1.17
C TRP A 48 6.61 -4.70 -0.81
N VAL A 49 6.03 -4.04 0.20
CA VAL A 49 6.46 -2.71 0.65
C VAL A 49 7.86 -2.76 1.29
N SER A 50 8.19 -3.84 1.99
CA SER A 50 9.53 -4.06 2.58
C SER A 50 10.59 -4.57 1.60
N GLY A 51 10.21 -4.92 0.36
CA GLY A 51 11.12 -5.52 -0.62
C GLY A 51 11.47 -6.99 -0.34
N ALA A 52 10.77 -7.65 0.58
CA ALA A 52 10.97 -9.07 0.85
C ALA A 52 10.42 -9.99 -0.26
N GLU A 53 9.52 -9.48 -1.11
CA GLU A 53 8.99 -10.19 -2.26
C GLU A 53 8.74 -9.24 -3.45
N ALA A 54 8.86 -9.77 -4.67
CA ALA A 54 8.62 -9.02 -5.89
C ALA A 54 7.14 -8.58 -5.99
N VAL A 55 6.95 -7.28 -6.21
CA VAL A 55 5.61 -6.71 -6.33
C VAL A 55 4.95 -7.12 -7.67
N PRO A 56 3.72 -7.64 -7.67
CA PRO A 56 2.94 -7.88 -8.88
C PRO A 56 2.82 -6.62 -9.74
N ALA A 57 2.91 -6.75 -11.07
CA ALA A 57 2.91 -5.61 -11.99
C ALA A 57 1.69 -4.69 -11.82
N ARG A 58 0.52 -5.25 -11.47
CA ARG A 58 -0.71 -4.49 -11.19
C ARG A 58 -0.63 -3.58 -9.96
N HIS A 59 0.17 -3.97 -8.96
CA HIS A 59 0.27 -3.25 -7.68
C HIS A 59 1.55 -2.43 -7.56
N ARG A 60 2.56 -2.73 -8.38
CA ARG A 60 3.86 -2.05 -8.42
C ARG A 60 3.79 -0.53 -8.30
N PRO A 61 3.03 0.22 -9.14
CA PRO A 61 3.04 1.68 -9.05
C PRO A 61 2.55 2.22 -7.70
N MET A 62 1.52 1.58 -7.11
CA MET A 62 0.99 2.00 -5.82
C MET A 62 1.92 1.61 -4.66
N VAL A 63 2.47 0.40 -4.69
CA VAL A 63 3.42 -0.07 -3.67
C VAL A 63 4.70 0.76 -3.67
N GLU A 64 5.26 1.09 -4.83
CA GLU A 64 6.43 1.97 -4.94
C GLU A 64 6.15 3.35 -4.37
N ARG A 65 4.94 3.89 -4.61
CA ARG A 65 4.53 5.19 -4.07
C ARG A 65 4.40 5.15 -2.55
N ILE A 66 3.79 4.10 -1.98
CA ILE A 66 3.68 3.89 -0.52
C ILE A 66 5.08 3.71 0.08
N ALA A 67 5.91 2.84 -0.48
CA ALA A 67 7.25 2.59 0.03
C ALA A 67 8.09 3.88 0.06
N ARG A 68 8.09 4.65 -1.04
CA ARG A 68 8.79 5.94 -1.11
C ARG A 68 8.32 6.94 -0.05
N ASP A 69 7.02 6.98 0.21
CA ASP A 69 6.42 7.88 1.20
C ASP A 69 6.86 7.56 2.64
N PHE A 70 7.14 6.28 2.93
CA PHE A 70 7.67 5.82 4.23
C PHE A 70 9.20 5.66 4.25
N GLY A 71 9.91 6.02 3.17
CA GLY A 71 11.37 5.86 3.07
C GLY A 71 11.83 4.41 2.98
N LEU A 72 10.94 3.51 2.55
CA LEU A 72 11.21 2.10 2.27
C LEU A 72 11.62 1.92 0.81
N SER A 73 12.46 0.93 0.54
CA SER A 73 12.91 0.59 -0.83
C SER A 73 12.45 -0.82 -1.17
N PRO A 74 11.50 -1.00 -2.11
CA PRO A 74 11.02 -2.31 -2.51
C PRO A 74 11.99 -3.05 -3.47
N ASP A 75 13.15 -2.46 -3.76
CA ASP A 75 14.20 -3.00 -4.62
C ASP A 75 15.30 -3.63 -3.75
N HIS A 76 15.22 -4.95 -3.56
CA HIS A 76 16.33 -5.86 -3.23
C HIS A 76 16.13 -7.20 -3.95
#